data_AF-A0A9E0LM81-F1
#
_entry.id   AF-A0A9E0LM81-F1
#
_cell.length_a   1.000
_cell.length_b   1.000
_cell.length_c   1.000
_cell.angle_alpha   90.00
_cell.angle_beta   90.00
_cell.angle_gamma   90.00
#
_symmetry.space_group_name_H-M   'P 1'
#
loop_
_entity.id
_entity.type
_entity.pdbx_description
1 polymer ?
#
loop_
_entity_poly.entity_id
_entity_poly.type
_entity_poly.pdbx_seq_one_letter_code
_entity_poly.pdbx_strand_id
1 'polypeptide(L)'
;MQDRQPTTTPWGQVQEVRTIAPGISVLSTASHGGIYLSPELNDQVPDQVKEQTFNGLGFQGFYEEDEDAQLIRGLFPQLRF
;
A
#
# COMPACT_ATOMS: atom_id res chain seq x y z
N MET A 1 4.83 18.37 1.37
CA MET A 1 3.38 18.31 1.62
C MET A 1 3.16 17.17 2.59
N GLN A 2 2.34 17.33 3.63
CA GLN A 2 2.11 16.26 4.61
C GLN A 2 1.24 15.20 3.92
N ASP A 3 1.82 14.04 3.61
CA ASP A 3 1.09 12.90 3.07
C ASP A 3 -0.05 12.55 4.03
N ARG A 4 -1.29 12.77 3.61
CA ARG A 4 -2.46 12.51 4.47
C ARG A 4 -2.71 11.01 4.43
N GLN A 5 -2.28 10.31 5.46
CA GLN A 5 -2.50 8.87 5.59
C GLN A 5 -4.01 8.55 5.53
N PRO A 6 -4.39 7.44 4.87
CA PRO A 6 -5.79 7.04 4.79
C PRO A 6 -6.30 6.65 6.18
N THR A 7 -7.53 7.05 6.50
CA THR A 7 -8.23 6.64 7.73
C THR A 7 -9.08 5.38 7.53
N THR A 8 -9.31 5.01 6.27
CA THR A 8 -10.10 3.85 5.84
C THR A 8 -9.35 3.12 4.75
N THR A 9 -9.38 1.80 4.79
CA THR A 9 -8.80 0.91 3.77
C THR A 9 -9.92 0.06 3.15
N PRO A 10 -9.62 -0.64 2.04
CA PRO A 10 -10.51 -1.68 1.51
C PRO A 10 -10.83 -2.78 2.53
N TRP A 11 -9.99 -2.97 3.54
CA TRP A 11 -10.15 -3.97 4.62
C TRP A 11 -10.76 -3.39 5.90
N GLY A 12 -11.34 -2.19 5.82
CA GLY A 12 -12.02 -1.52 6.92
C GLY A 12 -11.22 -0.38 7.55
N GLN A 13 -11.66 0.01 8.76
CA GLN A 13 -11.10 1.14 9.50
C GLN A 13 -9.63 0.87 9.87
N VAL A 14 -8.76 1.84 9.60
CA VAL A 14 -7.37 1.80 10.04
C VAL A 14 -7.31 1.83 11.57
N GLN A 15 -6.57 0.89 12.14
CA GLN A 15 -6.25 0.84 13.57
C GLN A 15 -4.82 1.28 13.85
N GLU A 16 -3.89 0.93 12.97
CA GLU A 16 -2.48 1.32 13.07
C GLU A 16 -1.97 1.79 11.70
N VAL A 17 -1.15 2.84 11.73
CA VAL A 17 -0.35 3.27 10.58
C VAL A 17 1.11 3.37 10.99
N ARG A 18 1.97 2.72 10.23
CA ARG A 18 3.41 2.83 10.36
C ARG A 18 4.01 3.31 9.03
N THR A 19 4.39 4.57 8.97
CA THR A 19 5.21 5.08 7.85
C THR A 19 6.62 4.52 7.98
N ILE A 20 7.07 3.84 6.94
CA ILE A 20 8.35 3.12 6.91
C ILE A 20 9.35 3.77 5.95
N ALA A 21 8.85 4.54 4.98
CA ALA A 21 9.64 5.38 4.09
C ALA A 21 8.76 6.55 3.59
N PRO A 22 9.35 7.63 3.04
CA PRO A 22 8.56 8.67 2.39
C PRO A 22 7.62 8.07 1.33
N GLY A 23 6.32 8.36 1.46
CA GLY A 23 5.29 7.85 0.56
C GLY A 23 4.92 6.38 0.74
N ILE A 24 5.44 5.68 1.75
CA ILE A 24 5.14 4.26 2.02
C ILE A 24 4.72 4.06 3.47
N SER A 25 3.52 3.52 3.66
CA SER A 25 3.00 3.18 4.98
C SER A 25 2.50 1.74 5.04
N VAL A 26 2.73 1.07 6.15
CA VAL A 26 2.05 -0.18 6.49
C VAL A 26 0.82 0.18 7.31
N LEU A 27 -0.32 -0.38 6.92
CA LEU A 27 -1.62 -0.18 7.56
C LEU A 27 -2.10 -1.50 8.14
N SER A 28 -2.75 -1.43 9.29
CA SER A 28 -3.44 -2.58 9.88
C SER A 28 -4.86 -2.18 10.28
N THR A 29 -5.80 -3.07 10.01
CA THR A 29 -7.20 -3.02 10.45
C THR A 29 -7.47 -4.16 11.43
N ALA A 30 -8.72 -4.30 11.87
CA ALA A 30 -9.12 -5.34 12.83
C ALA A 30 -8.92 -6.78 12.32
N SER A 31 -8.81 -6.99 11.01
CA SER A 31 -8.73 -8.34 10.41
C SER A 31 -7.60 -8.53 9.41
N HIS A 32 -7.12 -7.45 8.78
CA HIS A 32 -6.13 -7.50 7.70
C HIS A 32 -5.23 -6.27 7.74
N GLY A 33 -4.14 -6.31 6.99
CA GLY A 33 -3.27 -5.18 6.74
C GLY A 33 -2.81 -5.08 5.30
N GLY A 34 -1.86 -4.19 5.09
CA GLY A 34 -1.21 -4.04 3.80
C GLY A 34 -0.31 -2.82 3.71
N ILE A 35 0.15 -2.55 2.51
CA ILE A 35 0.96 -1.40 2.16
C ILE A 35 0.06 -0.36 1.49
N TYR A 36 0.23 0.89 1.90
CA TYR A 36 -0.29 2.05 1.20
C TYR A 36 0.86 2.86 0.61
N LEU A 37 0.73 3.16 -0.68
CA LEU A 37 1.59 4.11 -1.38
C LEU A 37 0.88 5.46 -1.52
N SER A 38 1.59 6.55 -1.21
CA SER A 38 1.17 7.89 -1.58
C SER A 38 0.88 7.97 -3.07
N PRO A 39 -0.04 8.84 -3.54
CA PRO A 39 -0.36 8.97 -4.96
C PRO A 39 0.88 9.16 -5.85
N GLU A 40 1.82 10.00 -5.42
CA GLU A 40 3.06 10.32 -6.14
C GLU A 40 3.97 9.09 -6.33
N LEU A 41 3.96 8.17 -5.36
CA LEU A 41 4.73 6.94 -5.44
C LEU A 41 3.96 5.84 -6.19
N ASN A 42 2.64 5.81 -6.03
CA ASN A 42 1.77 4.87 -6.72
C ASN A 42 1.76 5.10 -8.24
N ASP A 43 1.93 6.34 -8.69
CA ASP A 43 2.08 6.70 -10.11
C ASP A 43 3.33 6.07 -10.76
N GLN A 44 4.31 5.66 -9.97
CA GLN A 44 5.51 4.96 -10.46
C GLN A 44 5.32 3.45 -10.61
N VAL A 45 4.23 2.90 -10.04
CA VAL A 45 3.90 1.48 -10.19
C VAL A 45 3.26 1.26 -11.58
N PRO A 46 3.77 0.32 -12.39
CA PRO A 46 3.17 0.03 -13.69
C PRO A 46 1.71 -0.41 -13.56
N ASP A 47 0.85 0.00 -14.49
CA ASP A 47 -0.58 -0.34 -14.45
C ASP A 47 -0.79 -1.86 -14.51
N GLN A 48 0.06 -2.60 -15.23
CA GLN A 48 -0.01 -4.07 -15.26
C GLN A 48 0.22 -4.70 -13.87
N VAL A 49 0.98 -4.04 -13.00
CA VAL A 49 1.18 -4.50 -11.62
C VAL A 49 -0.04 -4.16 -10.77
N LYS A 50 -0.61 -2.95 -10.94
CA LYS A 50 -1.84 -2.54 -10.25
C LYS A 50 -3.04 -3.44 -10.62
N GLU A 51 -3.15 -3.84 -11.89
CA GLU A 51 -4.19 -4.75 -12.38
C GLU A 51 -4.14 -6.14 -11.76
N GLN A 52 -2.95 -6.61 -11.37
CA GLN A 52 -2.76 -7.91 -10.72
C GLN A 52 -3.19 -7.94 -9.25
N THR A 53 -3.35 -6.77 -8.63
CA THR A 53 -3.75 -6.69 -7.22
C THR A 53 -5.18 -7.14 -7.00
N PHE A 54 -5.52 -7.56 -5.79
CA PHE A 54 -6.87 -7.98 -5.46
C PHE A 54 -7.88 -6.89 -5.83
N ASN A 55 -8.85 -7.20 -6.70
CA ASN A 55 -9.85 -6.23 -7.23
C ASN A 55 -9.26 -4.94 -7.82
N GLY A 56 -7.99 -4.94 -8.27
CA GLY A 56 -7.33 -3.74 -8.79
C GLY A 56 -7.08 -2.65 -7.73
N LEU A 57 -6.99 -3.01 -6.45
CA LEU A 57 -6.77 -2.07 -5.35
C LEU A 57 -5.47 -1.25 -5.47
N GLY A 58 -4.49 -1.72 -6.25
CA GLY A 58 -3.28 -0.98 -6.59
C GLY A 58 -3.55 0.34 -7.31
N PHE A 59 -4.67 0.49 -8.03
CA PHE A 59 -5.07 1.79 -8.59
C PHE A 59 -5.45 2.82 -7.52
N GLN A 60 -5.79 2.36 -6.32
CA GLN A 60 -6.08 3.20 -5.15
C GLN A 60 -4.87 3.32 -4.21
N GLY A 61 -3.74 2.70 -4.57
CA GLY A 61 -2.51 2.69 -3.78
C GLY A 61 -2.52 1.70 -2.63
N PHE A 62 -3.47 0.76 -2.59
CA PHE A 62 -3.54 -0.28 -1.55
C PHE A 62 -3.05 -1.62 -2.09
N TYR A 63 -2.21 -2.28 -1.29
CA TYR A 63 -1.61 -3.57 -1.60
C TYR A 63 -1.73 -4.46 -0.38
N GLU A 64 -2.50 -5.54 -0.48
CA GLU A 64 -2.75 -6.51 0.60
C GLU A 64 -1.44 -7.14 1.13
N GLU A 65 -1.41 -7.48 2.42
CA GLU A 65 -0.20 -7.86 3.15
C GLU A 65 0.54 -9.12 2.65
N ASP A 66 -0.15 -10.01 1.94
CA ASP A 66 0.38 -11.27 1.45
C ASP A 66 0.91 -11.18 0.00
N GLU A 67 0.03 -11.31 -1.00
CA GLU A 67 0.44 -11.46 -2.40
C GLU A 67 0.83 -10.11 -3.03
N ASP A 68 -0.02 -9.08 -2.84
CA ASP A 68 0.18 -7.76 -3.42
C ASP A 68 1.42 -7.06 -2.86
N ALA A 69 1.68 -7.21 -1.55
CA ALA A 69 2.84 -6.64 -0.89
C ALA A 69 4.16 -7.17 -1.50
N GLN A 70 4.20 -8.41 -2.00
CA GLN A 70 5.41 -8.94 -2.63
C GLN A 70 5.74 -8.25 -3.96
N LEU A 71 4.73 -7.88 -4.75
CA LEU A 71 4.93 -7.09 -5.97
C LEU A 71 5.61 -5.76 -5.64
N ILE A 72 5.16 -5.11 -4.56
CA ILE A 72 5.68 -3.81 -4.12
C ILE A 72 7.07 -3.93 -3.50
N ARG A 73 7.36 -4.99 -2.76
CA ARG A 73 8.72 -5.27 -2.26
C ARG A 73 9.73 -5.42 -3.41
N GLY A 74 9.31 -6.01 -4.54
CA GLY A 74 10.16 -6.13 -5.74
C GLY A 74 10.45 -4.79 -6.42
N LEU A 75 9.46 -3.88 -6.44
CA LEU A 75 9.59 -2.56 -7.07
C LEU A 75 10.32 -1.52 -6.20
N PHE A 76 10.18 -1.64 -4.88
CA PHE A 76 10.74 -0.70 -3.91
C PHE A 76 11.68 -1.46 -2.95
N PRO A 77 12.92 -1.76 -3.36
CA PRO A 77 13.85 -2.60 -2.58
C PRO A 77 14.26 -2.01 -1.22
N GLN A 78 13.95 -0.74 -0.96
CA GLN A 78 14.00 -0.09 0.35
C GLN A 78 13.03 -0.73 1.38
N LEU A 79 12.05 -1.51 0.92
CA LEU A 79 11.13 -2.28 1.74
C LEU A 79 11.77 -3.61 2.16
N ARG A 80 12.67 -3.54 3.14
CA ARG A 80 13.13 -4.73 3.87
C ARG A 80 12.51 -4.68 5.26
N PHE A 81 11.50 -5.51 5.50
CA PHE A 81 10.93 -5.75 6.83
C PHE A 81 11.39 -7.13 7.31
#